data_AF-A0A1Y3YD10-F1
#
_entry.id   AF-A0A1Y3YD10-F1
#
_cell.length_a   1.000
_cell.length_b   1.000
_cell.length_c   1.000
_cell.angle_alpha   90.00
_cell.angle_beta   90.00
_cell.angle_gamma   90.00
#
_symmetry.space_group_name_H-M   'P 1'
#
loop_
_entity.id
_entity.type
_entity.pdbx_description
1 polymer ?
#
loop_
_entity_poly.entity_id
_entity_poly.type
_entity_poly.pdbx_seq_one_letter_code
_entity_poly.pdbx_strand_id
1 'polypeptide(L)'
;MLMEVKFNIPDWLKIPLNILLPAIWLFSGMLLLIPDSWLETLYLLEWRNENGFAIGLTFAVASCLLLVYFLFYTKKLISAVLYKFTYKRKTMRRIADMNDTERAIIFKLYNSMGYTCDLDYNQPLTQGLLARNYIYIWVVNSKLL
;
A
#
# COMPACT_ATOMS: atom_id res chain seq x y z
N MET A 1 10.42 -20.91 -39.11
CA MET A 1 10.83 -21.86 -38.05
C MET A 1 11.12 -21.03 -36.81
N LEU A 2 10.14 -20.87 -35.93
CA LEU A 2 10.31 -20.10 -34.69
C LEU A 2 11.12 -20.97 -33.72
N MET A 3 12.37 -20.57 -33.45
CA MET A 3 13.16 -21.18 -32.39
C MET A 3 12.48 -20.89 -31.05
N GLU A 4 11.88 -21.90 -30.44
CA GLU A 4 11.49 -21.85 -29.04
C GLU A 4 12.76 -21.85 -28.19
N VAL A 5 13.20 -20.65 -27.79
CA VAL A 5 14.29 -20.49 -26.84
C VAL A 5 13.78 -20.94 -25.48
N LYS A 6 14.00 -22.22 -25.17
CA LYS A 6 13.76 -22.78 -23.84
C LYS A 6 14.79 -22.20 -22.88
N PHE A 7 14.45 -21.09 -22.24
CA PHE A 7 15.22 -20.57 -21.12
C PHE A 7 15.13 -21.56 -19.96
N ASN A 8 16.17 -22.37 -19.79
CA ASN A 8 16.31 -23.23 -18.63
C ASN A 8 16.67 -22.35 -17.43
N ILE A 9 15.65 -21.87 -16.73
CA ILE A 9 15.84 -21.03 -15.54
C ILE A 9 16.44 -21.92 -14.44
N PRO A 10 17.66 -21.64 -13.97
CA PRO A 10 18.29 -22.48 -12.96
C PRO A 10 17.53 -22.42 -11.63
N ASP A 11 17.52 -23.53 -10.90
CA ASP A 11 16.66 -23.72 -9.72
C ASP A 11 16.90 -22.70 -8.60
N TRP A 12 18.08 -22.09 -8.51
CA TRP A 12 18.36 -21.01 -7.56
C TRP A 12 17.61 -19.70 -7.88
N LEU A 13 17.17 -19.49 -9.12
CA LEU A 13 16.30 -18.37 -9.51
C LEU A 13 14.82 -18.66 -9.24
N LYS A 14 14.46 -19.90 -8.82
CA LYS A 14 13.11 -20.19 -8.28
C LYS A 14 12.92 -19.57 -6.89
N ILE A 15 14.00 -19.16 -6.21
CA ILE A 15 13.90 -18.41 -4.96
C ILE A 15 13.22 -17.07 -5.28
N PRO A 16 12.21 -16.66 -4.49
CA PRO A 16 11.54 -15.39 -4.70
C PRO A 16 12.57 -14.25 -4.76
N LEU A 17 12.65 -13.54 -5.89
CA LEU A 17 13.60 -12.44 -6.11
C LEU A 17 13.46 -11.33 -5.06
N ASN A 18 12.26 -11.14 -4.53
CA ASN A 18 11.97 -10.25 -3.41
C ASN A 18 12.66 -10.64 -2.09
N ILE A 19 13.18 -11.86 -1.95
CA ILE A 19 13.94 -12.33 -0.77
C ILE A 19 15.43 -12.49 -1.11
N LEU A 20 15.73 -13.04 -2.29
CA LEU A 20 17.11 -13.28 -2.72
C LEU A 20 17.90 -11.97 -2.88
N LEU A 21 17.32 -10.97 -3.54
CA LEU A 21 18.01 -9.70 -3.85
C LEU A 21 18.38 -8.92 -2.57
N PRO A 22 17.46 -8.76 -1.58
CA PRO A 22 17.83 -8.22 -0.27
C PRO A 22 18.88 -9.04 0.47
N ALA A 23 18.83 -10.38 0.40
CA ALA A 23 19.80 -11.24 1.08
C ALA A 23 21.22 -11.07 0.51
N ILE A 24 21.35 -11.05 -0.83
CA ILE A 24 22.64 -10.81 -1.50
C ILE A 24 23.16 -9.41 -1.18
N TRP A 25 22.27 -8.40 -1.19
CA TRP A 25 22.63 -7.03 -0.84
C TRP A 25 23.10 -6.91 0.62
N LEU A 26 22.40 -7.55 1.56
CA LEU A 26 22.77 -7.57 2.97
C LEU A 26 24.11 -8.26 3.17
N PHE A 27 24.31 -9.42 2.55
CA PHE A 27 25.56 -10.17 2.69
C PHE A 27 26.75 -9.38 2.12
N SER A 28 26.63 -8.90 0.88
CA SER A 28 27.70 -8.11 0.25
C SER A 28 27.95 -6.78 0.95
N GLY A 29 26.89 -6.12 1.44
CA GLY A 29 26.97 -4.89 2.22
C GLY A 29 27.62 -5.12 3.58
N MET A 30 27.25 -6.18 4.29
CA MET A 30 27.90 -6.57 5.55
C MET A 30 29.39 -6.82 5.33
N LEU A 31 29.75 -7.60 4.31
CA LEU A 31 31.14 -7.91 4.00
C LEU A 31 31.98 -6.65 3.68
N LEU A 32 31.37 -5.62 3.11
CA LEU A 32 32.03 -4.34 2.79
C LEU A 32 32.05 -3.33 3.95
N LEU A 33 31.05 -3.34 4.83
CA LEU A 33 30.91 -2.33 5.88
C LEU A 33 31.42 -2.81 7.24
N ILE A 34 31.60 -4.12 7.42
CA ILE A 34 32.15 -4.69 8.65
C ILE A 34 33.64 -4.33 8.78
N PRO A 35 34.10 -3.96 10.00
CA PRO A 35 35.51 -3.68 10.27
C PRO A 35 36.39 -4.93 10.20
N ASP A 36 37.65 -4.73 9.85
CA ASP A 36 38.62 -5.80 9.59
C ASP A 36 38.79 -6.79 10.75
N SER A 37 38.73 -6.31 12.00
CA SER A 37 38.82 -7.15 13.20
C SER A 37 37.73 -8.23 13.27
N TRP A 38 36.51 -7.93 12.80
CA TRP A 38 35.40 -8.88 12.77
C TRP A 38 35.53 -9.85 11.60
N LEU A 39 36.01 -9.39 10.45
CA LEU A 39 36.27 -10.25 9.29
C LEU A 39 37.40 -11.24 9.56
N GLU A 40 38.40 -10.84 10.35
CA GLU A 40 39.49 -11.71 10.80
C GLU A 40 38.96 -12.83 11.72
N THR A 41 38.07 -12.50 12.68
CA THR A 41 37.41 -13.53 13.52
C THR A 41 36.52 -14.50 12.74
N LEU A 42 36.00 -14.06 11.59
CA LEU A 42 35.17 -14.88 10.70
C LEU A 42 35.99 -15.61 9.61
N TYR A 43 37.31 -15.43 9.58
CA TYR A 43 38.20 -15.95 8.53
C TYR A 43 37.81 -15.51 7.10
N LEU A 44 37.17 -14.34 6.97
CA LEU A 44 36.69 -13.79 5.69
C LEU A 44 37.54 -12.63 5.16
N LEU A 45 38.55 -12.20 5.92
CA LEU A 45 39.35 -11.01 5.61
C LEU A 45 40.19 -11.18 4.32
N GLU A 46 40.89 -12.31 4.19
CA GLU A 46 41.69 -12.62 2.99
C GLU A 46 40.80 -12.73 1.74
N TRP A 47 39.67 -13.42 1.86
CA TRP A 47 38.70 -13.58 0.77
C TRP A 47 38.10 -12.25 0.30
N ARG A 48 37.78 -11.35 1.24
CA ARG A 48 37.34 -9.99 0.94
C ARG A 48 38.41 -9.20 0.19
N ASN A 49 39.67 -9.31 0.58
CA ASN A 49 40.75 -8.57 -0.05
C ASN A 49 41.03 -9.05 -1.48
N GLU A 50 40.94 -10.35 -1.73
CA GLU A 50 41.08 -10.92 -3.07
C GLU A 50 39.90 -10.59 -3.99
N ASN A 51 38.68 -10.68 -3.48
CA ASN A 51 37.45 -10.54 -4.28
C ASN A 51 36.72 -9.21 -4.08
N GLY A 52 37.34 -8.24 -3.39
CA GLY A 52 36.69 -7.02 -2.92
C GLY A 52 36.07 -6.18 -4.02
N PHE A 53 36.69 -6.14 -5.20
CA PHE A 53 36.14 -5.47 -6.37
C PHE A 53 34.82 -6.11 -6.85
N ALA A 54 34.77 -7.43 -6.96
CA ALA A 54 33.57 -8.16 -7.38
C ALA A 54 32.42 -8.03 -6.38
N ILE A 55 32.74 -8.06 -5.08
CA ILE A 55 31.75 -7.84 -4.00
C ILE A 55 31.21 -6.41 -4.05
N GLY A 56 32.08 -5.41 -4.25
CA GLY A 56 31.71 -4.01 -4.44
C GLY A 56 30.76 -3.80 -5.62
N LEU A 57 31.10 -4.38 -6.77
CA LEU A 57 30.26 -4.30 -7.97
C LEU A 57 28.89 -4.94 -7.75
N THR A 58 28.86 -6.11 -7.12
CA THR A 58 27.62 -6.84 -6.82
C THR A 58 26.73 -6.04 -5.88
N PHE A 59 27.32 -5.45 -4.83
CA PHE A 59 26.61 -4.60 -3.89
C PHE A 59 26.02 -3.35 -4.57
N ALA A 60 26.79 -2.69 -5.46
CA ALA A 60 26.33 -1.50 -6.17
C ALA A 60 25.14 -1.82 -7.11
N VAL A 61 25.23 -2.91 -7.87
CA VAL A 61 24.14 -3.35 -8.76
C VAL A 61 22.89 -3.72 -7.95
N ALA A 62 23.06 -4.50 -6.88
CA ALA A 62 21.95 -4.88 -6.00
C ALA A 62 21.30 -3.67 -5.33
N SER A 63 22.10 -2.67 -4.94
CA SER A 63 21.62 -1.41 -4.35
C SER A 63 20.71 -0.66 -5.32
N CYS A 64 21.11 -0.55 -6.59
CA CYS A 64 20.32 0.13 -7.61
C CYS A 64 18.97 -0.56 -7.86
N LEU A 65 18.99 -1.89 -7.96
CA LEU A 65 17.77 -2.69 -8.14
C LEU A 65 16.82 -2.56 -6.94
N LEU A 66 17.35 -2.64 -5.72
CA LEU A 66 16.56 -2.44 -4.50
C LEU A 66 15.99 -1.03 -4.40
N LEU A 67 16.73 0.00 -4.82
CA LEU A 67 16.26 1.38 -4.81
C LEU A 67 15.04 1.54 -5.74
N VAL A 68 15.10 1.01 -6.96
CA VAL A 68 13.97 1.03 -7.89
C VAL A 68 12.78 0.26 -7.30
N TYR A 69 12.99 -0.94 -6.76
CA TYR A 69 11.95 -1.73 -6.12
C TYR A 69 11.28 -0.98 -4.95
N PHE A 70 12.10 -0.34 -4.11
CA PHE A 70 11.64 0.48 -2.99
C PHE A 70 10.81 1.69 -3.45
N LEU A 71 11.21 2.38 -4.53
CA LEU A 71 10.43 3.47 -5.10
C LEU A 71 9.05 3.03 -5.61
N PHE A 72 8.96 1.86 -6.25
CA PHE A 72 7.66 1.31 -6.68
C PHE A 72 6.77 0.94 -5.49
N TYR A 73 7.34 0.30 -4.48
CA TYR A 73 6.61 -0.11 -3.28
C TYR A 73 6.10 1.10 -2.47
N THR A 74 6.97 2.09 -2.24
CA THR A 74 6.64 3.31 -1.50
C THR A 74 5.52 4.12 -2.17
N LYS A 75 5.49 4.23 -3.51
CA LYS A 75 4.39 4.91 -4.23
C LYS A 75 3.02 4.32 -3.90
N LYS A 76 2.90 2.99 -3.84
CA LYS A 76 1.65 2.29 -3.51
C LYS A 76 1.23 2.54 -2.06
N LEU A 77 2.19 2.53 -1.15
CA LEU A 77 1.93 2.72 0.28
C LEU A 77 1.55 4.17 0.59
N ILE A 78 2.29 5.13 0.01
CA ILE A 78 2.01 6.57 0.11
C ILE A 78 0.65 6.89 -0.49
N SER A 79 0.33 6.38 -1.67
CA SER A 79 -0.97 6.66 -2.30
C SER A 79 -2.14 6.12 -1.48
N ALA A 80 -2.02 4.92 -0.90
CA ALA A 80 -3.05 4.35 -0.03
C ALA A 80 -3.24 5.16 1.27
N VAL A 81 -2.14 5.58 1.91
CA VAL A 81 -2.17 6.38 3.13
C VAL A 81 -2.73 7.78 2.85
N LEU A 82 -2.24 8.45 1.80
CA LEU A 82 -2.73 9.77 1.39
C LEU A 82 -4.19 9.71 0.96
N TYR A 83 -4.62 8.66 0.26
CA TYR A 83 -6.02 8.47 -0.11
C TYR A 83 -6.91 8.41 1.12
N LYS A 84 -6.60 7.56 2.11
CA LYS A 84 -7.38 7.46 3.35
C LYS A 84 -7.45 8.81 4.10
N PHE A 85 -6.32 9.49 4.24
CA PHE A 85 -6.24 10.75 4.97
C PHE A 85 -6.98 11.89 4.24
N THR A 86 -6.78 12.01 2.92
CA THR A 86 -7.39 13.05 2.09
C THR A 86 -8.89 12.80 1.91
N TYR A 87 -9.31 11.54 1.74
CA TYR A 87 -10.71 11.17 1.57
C TYR A 87 -11.52 11.55 2.81
N LYS A 88 -11.06 11.18 4.02
CA LYS A 88 -11.72 11.57 5.28
C LYS A 88 -11.87 13.09 5.38
N ARG A 89 -10.81 13.84 5.05
CA ARG A 89 -10.83 15.31 5.10
C ARG A 89 -11.78 15.93 4.07
N LYS A 90 -11.83 15.41 2.84
CA LYS A 90 -12.73 15.89 1.78
C LYS A 90 -14.19 15.59 2.10
N THR A 91 -14.50 14.40 2.61
CA THR A 91 -15.86 14.02 3.01
C THR A 91 -16.37 14.90 4.16
N MET A 92 -15.55 15.11 5.19
CA MET A 92 -15.93 16.00 6.30
C MET A 92 -16.15 17.45 5.85
N ARG A 93 -15.33 17.97 4.92
CA ARG A 93 -15.55 19.30 4.34
C ARG A 93 -16.86 19.38 3.56
N ARG A 94 -17.16 18.38 2.72
CA ARG A 94 -18.42 18.34 1.97
C ARG A 94 -19.64 18.31 2.89
N ILE A 95 -19.59 17.54 3.98
CA ILE A 95 -20.67 17.52 4.98
C ILE A 95 -20.77 18.86 5.71
N ALA A 96 -19.64 19.53 5.97
CA ALA A 96 -19.60 20.84 6.61
C ALA A 96 -20.04 22.01 5.70
N ASP A 97 -20.03 21.83 4.39
CA ASP A 97 -20.50 22.81 3.41
C ASP A 97 -21.98 22.58 3.02
N MET A 98 -22.63 21.52 3.51
CA MET A 98 -24.05 21.23 3.25
C MET A 98 -25.00 22.12 4.06
N ASN A 99 -26.23 22.25 3.55
CA ASN A 99 -27.31 22.98 4.19
C ASN A 99 -27.55 22.45 5.62
N ASP A 100 -27.84 23.33 6.57
CA ASP A 100 -27.93 22.99 8.00
C ASP A 100 -28.97 21.89 8.26
N THR A 101 -30.09 21.90 7.52
CA THR A 101 -31.13 20.87 7.60
C THR A 101 -30.64 19.51 7.08
N GLU A 102 -29.91 19.48 5.95
CA GLU A 102 -29.32 18.25 5.41
C GLU A 102 -28.30 17.65 6.38
N ARG A 103 -27.49 18.50 7.01
CA ARG A 103 -26.50 18.12 8.01
C ARG A 103 -27.16 17.57 9.28
N ALA A 104 -28.23 18.20 9.75
CA ALA A 104 -29.00 17.75 10.90
C ALA A 104 -29.60 16.36 10.68
N ILE A 105 -30.09 16.06 9.46
CA ILE A 105 -30.58 14.73 9.09
C ILE A 105 -29.45 13.70 9.18
N ILE A 106 -28.28 13.98 8.60
CA ILE A 106 -27.12 13.08 8.66
C ILE A 106 -26.67 12.86 10.12
N PHE A 107 -26.65 13.90 10.94
CA PHE A 107 -26.25 13.79 12.35
C PHE A 107 -27.26 13.02 13.19
N LYS A 108 -28.56 13.23 12.94
CA LYS A 108 -29.65 12.46 13.54
C LYS A 108 -29.56 10.98 13.16
N LEU A 109 -29.26 10.69 11.89
CA LEU A 109 -29.04 9.32 11.41
C LEU A 109 -27.82 8.69 12.11
N TYR A 110 -26.70 9.39 12.19
CA TYR A 110 -25.46 8.89 12.81
C TYR A 110 -25.60 8.58 14.31
N ASN A 111 -26.41 9.36 15.05
CA ASN A 111 -26.63 9.16 16.49
C ASN A 111 -27.78 8.20 16.81
N SER A 112 -28.52 7.71 15.81
CA SER A 112 -29.58 6.73 16.03
C SER A 112 -28.99 5.34 16.29
N MET A 113 -29.64 4.56 17.16
CA MET A 113 -29.15 3.24 17.58
C MET A 113 -29.02 2.24 16.42
N GLY A 114 -29.75 2.45 15.31
CA GLY A 114 -29.72 1.62 14.10
C GLY A 114 -29.08 2.28 12.88
N TYR A 115 -28.51 3.48 13.01
CA TYR A 115 -28.11 4.31 11.87
C TYR A 115 -29.24 4.53 10.85
N THR A 116 -30.48 4.58 11.34
CA THR A 116 -31.73 4.65 10.58
C THR A 116 -32.64 5.73 11.17
N CYS A 117 -33.35 6.45 10.30
CA CYS A 117 -34.36 7.40 10.73
C CYS A 117 -35.48 7.49 9.71
N ASP A 118 -36.70 7.78 10.17
CA ASP A 118 -37.83 7.99 9.29
C ASP A 118 -37.68 9.33 8.59
N LEU A 119 -37.66 9.27 7.26
CA LEU A 119 -37.52 10.40 6.35
C LEU A 119 -38.65 10.35 5.33
N ASP A 120 -39.26 11.51 5.06
CA ASP A 120 -40.23 11.64 3.99
C ASP A 120 -39.52 11.61 2.63
N TYR A 121 -39.81 10.58 1.84
CA TYR A 121 -39.24 10.38 0.51
C TYR A 121 -39.58 11.49 -0.49
N ASN A 122 -40.73 12.13 -0.33
CA ASN A 122 -41.19 13.16 -1.26
C ASN A 122 -40.53 14.51 -1.00
N GLN A 123 -39.79 14.67 0.10
CA GLN A 123 -39.07 15.90 0.38
C GLN A 123 -37.83 16.05 -0.52
N PRO A 124 -37.59 17.25 -1.08
CA PRO A 124 -36.45 17.49 -1.96
C PRO A 124 -35.10 17.30 -1.27
N LEU A 125 -35.03 17.53 0.05
CA LEU A 125 -33.82 17.30 0.86
C LEU A 125 -33.45 15.81 0.90
N THR A 126 -34.42 14.93 1.10
CA THR A 126 -34.23 13.47 1.12
C THR A 126 -33.76 12.98 -0.24
N GLN A 127 -34.36 13.48 -1.32
CA GLN A 127 -33.95 13.13 -2.69
C GLN A 127 -32.55 13.64 -3.03
N GLY A 128 -32.20 14.85 -2.59
CA GLY A 128 -30.85 15.41 -2.75
C GLY A 128 -29.78 14.62 -2.01
N LEU A 129 -30.07 14.17 -0.79
CA LEU A 129 -29.20 13.31 0.00
C LEU A 129 -29.01 11.93 -0.63
N LEU A 130 -30.08 11.35 -1.17
CA LEU A 130 -30.05 10.07 -1.88
C LEU A 130 -29.26 10.16 -3.20
N ALA A 131 -29.50 11.20 -4.01
CA ALA A 131 -28.80 11.41 -5.27
C ALA A 131 -27.27 11.59 -5.09
N ARG A 132 -26.84 12.11 -3.93
CA ARG A 132 -25.43 12.29 -3.57
C ARG A 132 -24.82 11.07 -2.84
N ASN A 133 -25.58 9.98 -2.68
CA ASN A 133 -25.19 8.76 -1.96
C ASN A 133 -24.80 8.99 -0.48
N TYR A 134 -25.44 9.95 0.20
CA TYR A 134 -25.25 10.14 1.64
C TYR A 134 -26.16 9.26 2.50
N ILE A 135 -27.32 8.89 1.97
CA ILE A 135 -28.31 8.05 2.66
C ILE A 135 -28.79 6.94 1.71
N TYR A 136 -29.15 5.80 2.30
CA TYR A 136 -29.81 4.69 1.61
C TYR A 136 -31.21 4.53 2.20
N ILE A 137 -32.18 4.30 1.32
CA ILE A 137 -33.58 4.14 1.72
C ILE A 137 -33.98 2.68 1.53
N TRP A 138 -34.60 2.11 2.55
CA TRP A 138 -35.30 0.84 2.48
C TRP A 138 -36.79 1.10 2.59
N VAL A 139 -37.54 0.83 1.53
CA VAL A 139 -39.00 0.95 1.55
C VAL A 139 -39.56 -0.33 2.16
N VAL A 140 -39.99 -0.25 3.42
CA VAL A 140 -40.72 -1.33 4.07
C VAL A 140 -42.15 -1.32 3.51
N ASN A 141 -42.49 -2.34 2.72
CA ASN A 141 -43.83 -2.49 2.18
C ASN A 141 -44.78 -2.95 3.28
N SER A 142 -45.53 -2.03 3.86
CA SER A 142 -46.45 -2.27 4.99
C SER A 142 -47.69 -3.11 4.64
N LYS A 143 -47.76 -3.72 3.45
CA LYS A 143 -48.82 -4.65 3.01
C LYS A 143 -48.52 -6.12 3.32
N LEU A 144 -47.42 -6.43 4.02
CA LEU A 144 -47.01 -7.80 4.38
C LEU A 144 -46.90 -8.06 5.89
N LEU A 145 -47.60 -7.24 6.70
CA LEU A 145 -47.93 -7.50 8.10
C LEU A 145 -49.44 -7.37 8.27
#